data_AF-A0A6P2D6A0-F1
#
_entry.id   AF-A0A6P2D6A0-F1
#
_cell.length_a   1.000
_cell.length_b   1.000
_cell.length_c   1.000
_cell.angle_alpha   90.00
_cell.angle_beta   90.00
_cell.angle_gamma   90.00
#
_symmetry.space_group_name_H-M   'P 1'
#
loop_
_entity.id
_entity.type
_entity.pdbx_description
1 polymer ?
#
loop_
_entity_poly.entity_id
_entity_poly.type
_entity_poly.pdbx_seq_one_letter_code
_entity_poly.pdbx_strand_id
1 'polypeptide(L)'
;MSSTNKPPDKTRGFWQWVKNPWIRRRAEHDAADLEANLETFDPDQLSQEKIDQFVGDLIKKKLEWPMPRIFDRLGARAVPSLLRALDDSLYLQPYRGRYAPGLPLESLIRLLEPFAPAEMLGRLVELVTHKDAKIRRAVAGMFGHLAALDVWLTVSRDPDEDVQRYALWGIDSALTAKRVTPEFAVGALDRVIELVDHSGSDSDIVRAAAKVAARLDPARALTEFLNLKRFTANNPRLYYLLKAANEHDIQLPPDRVSLLLIELRPKADEYFGGCAIGYLLLQLARQKTDDARRWAEEVNSWSRPGSAGGKYISRAAADALALLNGINNPTSVVLRRLETVRDVDLLTAPQSAYYVAWILDAEVCNGGFAQYFVNSSGDTAGRAVSAFETIGSLGHAAIVRRAVALFGKQGPATDREERHDQLAKMSAKQDAEMNQLATEYYDVPEDVTVKLTNFANQHAEHFRDGV
;
A
#
# COMPACT_ATOMS: atom_id res chain seq x y z
N MET A 1 -42.50 -0.58 -18.18
CA MET A 1 -42.14 -0.72 -16.76
C MET A 1 -40.64 -0.97 -16.70
N SER A 2 -39.87 0.10 -16.47
CA SER A 2 -38.40 0.11 -16.53
C SER A 2 -37.85 -0.17 -15.14
N SER A 3 -37.30 -1.37 -14.92
CA SER A 3 -36.48 -1.68 -13.75
C SER A 3 -35.04 -1.30 -14.06
N THR A 4 -34.62 -0.11 -13.62
CA THR A 4 -33.23 0.31 -13.70
C THR A 4 -32.43 -0.43 -12.62
N ASN A 5 -31.54 -1.33 -13.07
CA ASN A 5 -30.43 -1.86 -12.30
C ASN A 5 -29.55 -0.68 -11.83
N LYS A 6 -29.75 -0.22 -10.60
CA LYS A 6 -28.73 0.56 -9.89
C LYS A 6 -27.66 -0.41 -9.37
N PRO A 7 -26.36 -0.10 -9.49
CA PRO A 7 -25.33 -0.86 -8.80
C PRO A 7 -25.60 -0.83 -7.27
N PRO A 8 -25.25 -1.90 -6.52
CA PRO A 8 -25.40 -1.90 -5.08
C PRO A 8 -24.57 -0.76 -4.50
N ASP A 9 -25.25 0.11 -3.75
CA ASP A 9 -24.65 1.22 -3.04
C ASP A 9 -23.68 0.68 -1.98
N LYS A 10 -22.36 0.76 -2.26
CA LYS A 10 -21.29 0.29 -1.36
C LYS A 10 -21.36 0.95 0.03
N THR A 11 -22.04 2.10 0.16
CA THR A 11 -22.20 2.79 1.44
C THR A 11 -23.21 2.11 2.36
N ARG A 12 -24.18 1.36 1.83
CA ARG A 12 -25.21 0.70 2.66
C ARG A 12 -24.62 -0.37 3.58
N GLY A 13 -23.60 -1.10 3.16
CA GLY A 13 -22.99 -2.15 3.98
C GLY A 13 -22.27 -1.60 5.21
N PHE A 14 -21.44 -0.58 5.03
CA PHE A 14 -20.74 0.07 6.13
C PHE A 14 -21.69 0.80 7.08
N TRP A 15 -22.69 1.52 6.58
CA TRP A 15 -23.66 2.18 7.47
C TRP A 15 -24.58 1.17 8.18
N GLN A 16 -24.90 0.03 7.57
CA GLN A 16 -25.53 -1.07 8.30
C GLN A 16 -24.62 -1.61 9.39
N TRP A 17 -23.32 -1.76 9.11
CA TRP A 17 -22.32 -2.13 10.10
C TRP A 17 -22.26 -1.12 11.24
N VAL A 18 -22.27 0.19 10.99
CA VAL A 18 -22.19 1.26 12.02
C VAL A 18 -23.49 1.41 12.81
N LYS A 19 -24.65 1.28 12.17
CA LYS A 19 -25.95 1.56 12.80
C LYS A 19 -26.59 0.35 13.48
N ASN A 20 -26.11 -0.87 13.23
CA ASN A 20 -26.71 -2.08 13.77
C ASN A 20 -25.73 -2.90 14.64
N PRO A 21 -25.77 -2.72 15.98
CA PRO A 21 -24.94 -3.50 16.91
C PRO A 21 -25.14 -5.01 16.79
N TRP A 22 -26.32 -5.49 16.38
CA TRP A 22 -26.55 -6.92 16.19
C TRP A 22 -25.77 -7.49 15.01
N ILE A 23 -25.65 -6.76 13.90
CA ILE A 23 -24.85 -7.21 12.74
C ILE A 23 -23.38 -7.37 13.15
N ARG A 24 -22.86 -6.45 13.98
CA ARG A 24 -21.47 -6.51 14.46
C ARG A 24 -21.22 -7.72 15.35
N ARG A 25 -22.03 -7.88 16.40
CA ARG A 25 -21.94 -9.02 17.31
C ARG A 25 -22.07 -10.36 16.58
N ARG A 26 -22.94 -10.43 15.57
CA ARG A 26 -23.07 -11.63 14.74
C ARG A 26 -21.83 -11.89 13.89
N ALA A 27 -21.28 -10.88 13.23
CA ALA A 27 -20.07 -11.07 12.41
C ALA A 27 -18.86 -11.48 13.26
N GLU A 28 -18.74 -10.93 14.47
CA GLU A 28 -17.69 -11.32 15.43
C GLU A 28 -17.89 -12.76 15.88
N HIS A 29 -19.13 -13.19 16.15
CA HIS A 29 -19.45 -14.59 16.44
C HIS A 29 -19.16 -15.51 15.25
N ASP A 30 -19.62 -15.17 14.05
CA ASP A 30 -19.40 -15.95 12.82
C ASP A 30 -17.89 -16.07 12.51
N ALA A 31 -17.11 -15.01 12.77
CA ALA A 31 -15.65 -15.03 12.64
C ALA A 31 -14.97 -15.94 13.68
N ALA A 32 -15.45 -15.92 14.94
CA ALA A 32 -14.97 -16.82 15.99
C ALA A 32 -15.30 -18.29 15.67
N ASP A 33 -16.52 -18.56 15.21
CA ASP A 33 -16.94 -19.90 14.76
C ASP A 33 -16.08 -20.39 13.59
N LEU A 34 -15.77 -19.51 12.63
CA LEU A 34 -14.90 -19.84 11.51
C LEU A 34 -13.48 -20.18 11.98
N GLU A 35 -12.92 -19.39 12.89
CA GLU A 35 -11.58 -19.63 13.43
C GLU A 35 -11.55 -20.97 14.18
N ALA A 36 -12.56 -21.26 15.00
CA ALA A 36 -12.72 -22.55 15.68
C ALA A 36 -12.84 -23.74 14.70
N ASN A 37 -13.58 -23.56 13.59
CA ASN A 37 -13.68 -24.58 12.54
C ASN A 37 -12.33 -24.78 11.81
N LEU A 38 -11.54 -23.72 11.62
CA LEU A 38 -10.19 -23.82 11.02
C LEU A 38 -9.16 -24.43 11.99
N GLU A 39 -9.32 -24.23 13.30
CA GLU A 39 -8.49 -24.88 14.33
C GLU A 39 -8.72 -26.39 14.40
N THR A 40 -9.94 -26.83 14.15
CA THR A 40 -10.31 -28.26 14.11
C THR A 40 -10.11 -28.93 12.75
N PHE A 41 -9.82 -28.14 11.71
CA PHE A 41 -9.47 -28.62 10.38
C PHE A 41 -8.06 -29.20 10.37
N ASP A 42 -7.95 -30.53 10.41
CA ASP A 42 -6.69 -31.24 10.21
C ASP A 42 -6.49 -31.52 8.70
N PRO A 43 -5.59 -30.79 8.01
CA PRO A 43 -5.33 -31.05 6.61
C PRO A 43 -4.88 -32.51 6.41
N ASP A 44 -4.07 -33.08 7.31
CA ASP A 44 -3.42 -34.39 7.17
C ASP A 44 -4.39 -35.57 7.12
N GLN A 45 -5.62 -35.38 7.60
CA GLN A 45 -6.68 -36.39 7.54
C GLN A 45 -7.46 -36.42 6.22
N LEU A 46 -7.27 -35.43 5.33
CA LEU A 46 -7.96 -35.38 4.04
C LEU A 46 -7.40 -36.37 3.04
N SER A 47 -8.28 -37.14 2.39
CA SER A 47 -7.91 -37.99 1.26
C SER A 47 -7.55 -37.15 0.03
N GLN A 48 -6.71 -37.72 -0.85
CA GLN A 48 -6.33 -37.08 -2.12
C GLN A 48 -7.56 -36.81 -3.01
N GLU A 49 -8.55 -37.71 -2.99
CA GLU A 49 -9.82 -37.55 -3.72
C GLU A 49 -10.61 -36.33 -3.24
N LYS A 50 -10.57 -36.03 -1.93
CA LYS A 50 -11.23 -34.85 -1.39
C LYS A 50 -10.51 -33.56 -1.77
N ILE A 51 -9.18 -33.58 -1.83
CA ILE A 51 -8.38 -32.46 -2.35
C ILE A 51 -8.68 -32.24 -3.84
N ASP A 52 -8.76 -33.31 -4.64
CA ASP A 52 -9.13 -33.23 -6.05
C ASP A 52 -10.55 -32.67 -6.24
N GLN A 53 -11.49 -33.05 -5.37
CA GLN A 53 -12.82 -32.45 -5.34
C GLN A 53 -12.75 -30.95 -5.06
N PHE A 54 -11.98 -30.52 -4.06
CA PHE A 54 -11.84 -29.09 -3.75
C PHE A 54 -11.23 -28.29 -4.92
N VAL A 55 -10.23 -28.83 -5.60
CA VAL A 55 -9.65 -28.18 -6.79
C VAL A 55 -10.64 -28.19 -7.96
N GLY A 56 -11.36 -29.28 -8.17
CA GLY A 56 -12.42 -29.35 -9.18
C GLY A 56 -13.54 -28.33 -8.92
N ASP A 57 -13.97 -28.21 -7.68
CA ASP A 57 -14.96 -27.24 -7.24
C ASP A 57 -14.43 -25.80 -7.28
N LEU A 58 -13.10 -25.59 -7.16
CA LEU A 58 -12.46 -24.28 -7.35
C LEU A 58 -12.58 -23.84 -8.82
N ILE A 59 -12.23 -24.71 -9.78
CA ILE A 59 -12.32 -24.40 -11.21
C ILE A 59 -13.78 -24.27 -11.64
N LYS A 60 -14.66 -25.12 -11.10
CA LYS A 60 -16.12 -25.11 -11.35
C LYS A 60 -16.85 -24.06 -10.50
N LYS A 61 -16.13 -23.35 -9.61
CA LYS A 61 -16.64 -22.38 -8.61
C LYS A 61 -17.90 -22.84 -7.86
N LYS A 62 -17.95 -24.12 -7.46
CA LYS A 62 -18.97 -24.68 -6.54
C LYS A 62 -18.68 -24.40 -5.06
N LEU A 63 -17.51 -23.84 -4.77
CA LEU A 63 -17.08 -23.52 -3.43
C LEU A 63 -17.43 -22.06 -3.07
N GLU A 64 -18.26 -21.89 -2.04
CA GLU A 64 -18.49 -20.60 -1.40
C GLU A 64 -17.33 -20.22 -0.46
N TRP A 65 -17.24 -18.94 -0.12
CA TRP A 65 -16.27 -18.37 0.83
C TRP A 65 -16.30 -19.14 2.18
N PRO A 66 -15.18 -19.51 2.84
CA PRO A 66 -13.86 -18.86 2.87
C PRO A 66 -12.67 -19.80 2.47
N MET A 67 -12.62 -20.24 1.22
CA MET A 67 -11.65 -21.25 0.76
C MET A 67 -10.17 -20.90 0.61
N PRO A 68 -9.73 -19.64 0.41
CA PRO A 68 -8.30 -19.34 0.37
C PRO A 68 -7.54 -19.92 1.59
N ARG A 69 -8.17 -19.86 2.77
CA ARG A 69 -7.62 -20.40 4.01
C ARG A 69 -7.51 -21.94 4.04
N ILE A 70 -8.37 -22.67 3.32
CA ILE A 70 -8.26 -24.14 3.22
C ILE A 70 -7.05 -24.52 2.38
N PHE A 71 -6.82 -23.85 1.25
CA PHE A 71 -5.62 -24.09 0.45
C PHE A 71 -4.34 -23.65 1.17
N ASP A 72 -4.40 -22.57 1.97
CA ASP A 72 -3.29 -22.16 2.84
C ASP A 72 -2.94 -23.28 3.85
N ARG A 73 -3.95 -23.97 4.41
CA ARG A 73 -3.76 -25.11 5.33
C ARG A 73 -3.32 -26.40 4.61
N LEU A 74 -3.85 -26.69 3.42
CA LEU A 74 -3.44 -27.85 2.61
C LEU A 74 -1.99 -27.73 2.13
N GLY A 75 -1.54 -26.49 1.90
CA GLY A 75 -0.18 -26.20 1.49
C GLY A 75 0.27 -27.02 0.27
N ALA A 76 1.46 -27.62 0.37
CA ALA A 76 2.07 -28.38 -0.72
C ALA A 76 1.24 -29.61 -1.16
N ARG A 77 0.34 -30.12 -0.32
CA ARG A 77 -0.49 -31.30 -0.66
C ARG A 77 -1.51 -31.01 -1.75
N ALA A 78 -1.89 -29.74 -1.94
CA ALA A 78 -2.76 -29.35 -3.05
C ALA A 78 -2.02 -29.25 -4.39
N VAL A 79 -0.68 -29.13 -4.39
CA VAL A 79 0.11 -28.85 -5.60
C VAL A 79 -0.13 -29.86 -6.73
N PRO A 80 -0.13 -31.19 -6.49
CA PRO A 80 -0.39 -32.16 -7.57
C PRO A 80 -1.76 -31.98 -8.22
N SER A 81 -2.80 -31.71 -7.42
CA SER A 81 -4.17 -31.46 -7.89
C SER A 81 -4.28 -30.16 -8.66
N LEU A 82 -3.63 -29.10 -8.16
CA LEU A 82 -3.57 -27.79 -8.81
C LEU A 82 -2.80 -27.84 -10.13
N LEU A 83 -1.75 -28.66 -10.24
CA LEU A 83 -1.03 -28.88 -11.50
C LEU A 83 -1.90 -29.65 -12.51
N ARG A 84 -2.59 -30.70 -12.08
CA ARG A 84 -3.55 -31.43 -12.95
C ARG A 84 -4.67 -30.52 -13.45
N ALA A 85 -5.11 -29.57 -12.63
CA ALA A 85 -6.11 -28.58 -13.02
C ALA A 85 -5.67 -27.68 -14.18
N LEU A 86 -4.36 -27.46 -14.37
CA LEU A 86 -3.81 -26.73 -15.51
C LEU A 86 -3.79 -27.54 -16.81
N ASP A 87 -4.13 -28.84 -16.75
CA ASP A 87 -4.30 -29.67 -17.95
C ASP A 87 -5.75 -29.58 -18.51
N ASP A 88 -6.67 -28.91 -17.80
CA ASP A 88 -8.08 -28.75 -18.20
C ASP A 88 -8.41 -27.33 -18.66
N SER A 89 -8.74 -27.17 -19.94
CA SER A 89 -9.10 -25.87 -20.56
C SER A 89 -10.25 -25.09 -19.88
N LEU A 90 -11.03 -25.70 -18.98
CA LEU A 90 -12.04 -25.01 -18.18
C LEU A 90 -11.48 -23.80 -17.42
N TYR A 91 -10.19 -23.79 -17.06
CA TYR A 91 -9.58 -22.62 -16.39
C TYR A 91 -9.54 -21.35 -17.25
N LEU A 92 -9.70 -21.46 -18.57
CA LEU A 92 -9.73 -20.35 -19.53
C LEU A 92 -11.12 -19.74 -19.69
N GLN A 93 -12.17 -20.35 -19.15
CA GLN A 93 -13.54 -19.88 -19.36
C GLN A 93 -13.91 -18.80 -18.33
N PRO A 94 -14.16 -17.54 -18.76
CA PRO A 94 -14.56 -16.47 -17.85
C PRO A 94 -15.99 -16.67 -17.34
N TYR A 95 -16.25 -16.29 -16.10
CA TYR A 95 -17.58 -16.39 -15.48
C TYR A 95 -18.05 -15.05 -14.88
N ARG A 96 -19.37 -14.84 -14.86
CA ARG A 96 -20.06 -13.68 -14.26
C ARG A 96 -20.62 -14.04 -12.87
N GLY A 97 -19.76 -14.09 -11.86
CA GLY A 97 -20.16 -14.32 -10.47
C GLY A 97 -20.36 -13.03 -9.67
N ARG A 98 -21.17 -13.09 -8.61
CA ARG A 98 -21.58 -11.91 -7.80
C ARG A 98 -20.42 -11.24 -7.04
N TYR A 99 -19.32 -11.94 -6.76
CA TYR A 99 -18.26 -11.46 -5.85
C TYR A 99 -16.83 -11.39 -6.43
N ALA A 100 -16.54 -12.01 -7.59
CA ALA A 100 -15.24 -11.87 -8.27
C ALA A 100 -15.32 -12.28 -9.75
N PRO A 101 -15.49 -11.33 -10.70
CA PRO A 101 -15.30 -11.61 -12.12
C PRO A 101 -13.81 -11.89 -12.39
N GLY A 102 -13.48 -12.98 -13.09
CA GLY A 102 -12.10 -13.35 -13.40
C GLY A 102 -11.94 -14.77 -13.94
N LEU A 103 -10.77 -15.09 -14.49
CA LEU A 103 -10.41 -16.41 -15.01
C LEU A 103 -10.04 -17.36 -13.85
N PRO A 104 -10.53 -18.62 -13.81
CA PRO A 104 -10.04 -19.60 -12.83
C PRO A 104 -8.51 -19.79 -12.88
N LEU A 105 -7.90 -19.56 -14.04
CA LEU A 105 -6.44 -19.50 -14.22
C LEU A 105 -5.73 -18.63 -13.17
N GLU A 106 -6.24 -17.42 -12.91
CA GLU A 106 -5.63 -16.49 -11.94
C GLU A 106 -5.65 -17.06 -10.52
N SER A 107 -6.68 -17.84 -10.18
CA SER A 107 -6.77 -18.53 -8.88
C SER A 107 -5.78 -19.68 -8.77
N LEU A 108 -5.64 -20.49 -9.83
CA LEU A 108 -4.66 -21.59 -9.87
C LEU A 108 -3.24 -21.05 -9.76
N ILE A 109 -2.93 -19.98 -10.51
CA ILE A 109 -1.62 -19.30 -10.48
C ILE A 109 -1.31 -18.79 -9.08
N ARG A 110 -2.25 -18.07 -8.44
CA ARG A 110 -2.08 -17.54 -7.08
C ARG A 110 -1.84 -18.65 -6.03
N LEU A 111 -2.50 -19.80 -6.17
CA LEU A 111 -2.34 -20.92 -5.23
C LEU A 111 -1.05 -21.72 -5.46
N LEU A 112 -0.53 -21.72 -6.70
CA LEU A 112 0.72 -22.40 -7.06
C LEU A 112 1.96 -21.51 -6.86
N GLU A 113 1.81 -20.19 -6.90
CA GLU A 113 2.89 -19.20 -6.74
C GLU A 113 3.79 -19.45 -5.51
N PRO A 114 3.26 -19.71 -4.29
CA PRO A 114 4.11 -19.96 -3.13
C PRO A 114 5.04 -21.17 -3.29
N PHE A 115 4.65 -22.16 -4.11
CA PHE A 115 5.38 -23.41 -4.31
C PHE A 115 6.27 -23.39 -5.55
N ALA A 116 5.89 -22.63 -6.58
CA ALA A 116 6.66 -22.45 -7.82
C ALA A 116 7.13 -23.79 -8.45
N PRO A 117 6.26 -24.80 -8.66
CA PRO A 117 6.67 -26.09 -9.22
C PRO A 117 7.16 -25.95 -10.67
N ALA A 118 8.27 -26.60 -11.00
CA ALA A 118 8.92 -26.49 -12.32
C ALA A 118 8.00 -26.95 -13.47
N GLU A 119 7.13 -27.93 -13.22
CA GLU A 119 6.17 -28.47 -14.18
C GLU A 119 5.09 -27.46 -14.58
N MET A 120 4.97 -26.34 -13.87
CA MET A 120 4.09 -25.25 -14.24
C MET A 120 4.56 -24.56 -15.52
N LEU A 121 5.88 -24.43 -15.71
CA LEU A 121 6.45 -23.77 -16.89
C LEU A 121 5.96 -24.44 -18.18
N GLY A 122 6.05 -25.77 -18.26
CA GLY A 122 5.62 -26.54 -19.42
C GLY A 122 4.13 -26.45 -19.71
N ARG A 123 3.29 -26.19 -18.69
CA ARG A 123 1.83 -26.07 -18.84
C ARG A 123 1.37 -24.66 -19.22
N LEU A 124 2.15 -23.64 -18.87
CA LEU A 124 1.81 -22.25 -19.16
C LEU A 124 2.46 -21.70 -20.43
N VAL A 125 3.57 -22.29 -20.91
CA VAL A 125 4.38 -21.72 -21.99
C VAL A 125 3.58 -21.45 -23.27
N GLU A 126 2.63 -22.32 -23.63
CA GLU A 126 1.79 -22.13 -24.82
C GLU A 126 0.84 -20.93 -24.70
N LEU A 127 0.53 -20.50 -23.48
CA LEU A 127 -0.35 -19.37 -23.21
C LEU A 127 0.35 -18.01 -23.45
N VAL A 128 1.68 -17.98 -23.61
CA VAL A 128 2.46 -16.76 -23.93
C VAL A 128 2.03 -16.14 -25.24
N THR A 129 1.57 -16.94 -26.21
CA THR A 129 1.11 -16.45 -27.52
C THR A 129 -0.41 -16.44 -27.65
N HIS A 130 -1.14 -16.57 -26.53
CA HIS A 130 -2.59 -16.63 -26.57
C HIS A 130 -3.18 -15.32 -27.12
N LYS A 131 -4.22 -15.42 -27.96
CA LYS A 131 -4.84 -14.27 -28.63
C LYS A 131 -5.41 -13.22 -27.67
N ASP A 132 -5.87 -13.65 -26.50
CA ASP A 132 -6.42 -12.80 -25.44
C ASP A 132 -5.31 -12.32 -24.50
N ALA A 133 -5.10 -11.01 -24.45
CA ALA A 133 -4.11 -10.38 -23.58
C ALA A 133 -4.37 -10.62 -22.09
N LYS A 134 -5.62 -10.84 -21.66
CA LYS A 134 -5.93 -11.15 -20.26
C LYS A 134 -5.33 -12.49 -19.83
N ILE A 135 -5.32 -13.47 -20.73
CA ILE A 135 -4.72 -14.78 -20.48
C ILE A 135 -3.19 -14.65 -20.47
N ARG A 136 -2.60 -13.93 -21.43
CA ARG A 136 -1.16 -13.65 -21.44
C ARG A 136 -0.71 -12.93 -20.16
N ARG A 137 -1.46 -11.92 -19.74
CA ARG A 137 -1.24 -11.17 -18.49
C ARG A 137 -1.30 -12.07 -17.26
N ALA A 138 -2.29 -12.97 -17.20
CA ALA A 138 -2.45 -13.90 -16.08
C ALA A 138 -1.20 -14.77 -15.87
N VAL A 139 -0.55 -15.22 -16.95
CA VAL A 139 0.65 -16.06 -16.89
C VAL A 139 1.97 -15.27 -16.83
N ALA A 140 2.00 -14.03 -17.31
CA ALA A 140 3.23 -13.23 -17.42
C ALA A 140 3.96 -13.05 -16.09
N GLY A 141 3.23 -12.78 -15.00
CA GLY A 141 3.81 -12.67 -13.67
C GLY A 141 4.44 -13.97 -13.19
N MET A 142 3.86 -15.12 -13.56
CA MET A 142 4.41 -16.42 -13.17
C MET A 142 5.77 -16.69 -13.82
N PHE A 143 5.99 -16.30 -15.08
CA PHE A 143 7.29 -16.49 -15.72
C PHE A 143 8.42 -15.70 -15.06
N GLY A 144 8.13 -14.47 -14.62
CA GLY A 144 9.08 -13.70 -13.81
C GLY A 144 9.29 -14.34 -12.44
N HIS A 145 8.21 -14.82 -11.82
CA HIS A 145 8.24 -15.46 -10.51
C HIS A 145 9.07 -16.74 -10.47
N LEU A 146 8.98 -17.55 -11.54
CA LEU A 146 9.75 -18.77 -11.74
C LEU A 146 11.21 -18.52 -12.19
N ALA A 147 11.61 -17.26 -12.39
CA ALA A 147 12.91 -16.89 -12.97
C ALA A 147 13.17 -17.60 -14.32
N ALA A 148 12.15 -17.75 -15.15
CA ALA A 148 12.22 -18.43 -16.44
C ALA A 148 12.59 -17.44 -17.56
N LEU A 149 13.89 -17.21 -17.77
CA LEU A 149 14.43 -16.11 -18.59
C LEU A 149 13.83 -16.04 -20.01
N ASP A 150 13.87 -17.13 -20.76
CA ASP A 150 13.49 -17.12 -22.19
C ASP A 150 12.01 -16.76 -22.42
N VAL A 151 11.13 -17.36 -21.62
CA VAL A 151 9.68 -17.08 -21.69
C VAL A 151 9.36 -15.71 -21.10
N TRP A 152 10.08 -15.29 -20.06
CA TRP A 152 9.95 -13.94 -19.50
C TRP A 152 10.36 -12.86 -20.51
N LEU A 153 11.45 -13.08 -21.26
CA LEU A 153 11.91 -12.22 -22.35
C LEU A 153 10.87 -12.10 -23.47
N THR A 154 10.02 -13.12 -23.65
CA THR A 154 8.92 -13.08 -24.60
C THR A 154 7.79 -12.19 -24.09
N VAL A 155 7.27 -12.43 -22.87
CA VAL A 155 6.15 -11.64 -22.32
C VAL A 155 6.54 -10.20 -21.95
N SER A 156 7.80 -9.92 -21.65
CA SER A 156 8.29 -8.56 -21.41
C SER A 156 8.37 -7.70 -22.68
N ARG A 157 8.20 -8.32 -23.85
CA ARG A 157 8.10 -7.64 -25.16
C ARG A 157 6.70 -7.71 -25.77
N ASP A 158 5.71 -8.12 -24.98
CA ASP A 158 4.32 -8.18 -25.43
C ASP A 158 3.84 -6.79 -25.90
N PRO A 159 3.04 -6.68 -26.98
CA PRO A 159 2.48 -5.40 -27.39
C PRO A 159 1.55 -4.78 -26.34
N ASP A 160 1.03 -5.56 -25.39
CA ASP A 160 0.18 -5.09 -24.32
C ASP A 160 1.00 -4.68 -23.07
N GLU A 161 0.90 -3.41 -22.70
CA GLU A 161 1.62 -2.81 -21.57
C GLU A 161 1.27 -3.46 -20.21
N ASP A 162 0.03 -3.95 -20.03
CA ASP A 162 -0.35 -4.66 -18.81
C ASP A 162 0.40 -6.00 -18.69
N VAL A 163 0.62 -6.69 -19.81
CA VAL A 163 1.36 -7.96 -19.82
C VAL A 163 2.81 -7.70 -19.41
N GLN A 164 3.45 -6.67 -19.96
CA GLN A 164 4.81 -6.27 -19.58
C GLN A 164 4.91 -5.90 -18.09
N ARG A 165 3.93 -5.14 -17.58
CA ARG A 165 3.88 -4.76 -16.16
C ARG A 165 3.75 -5.97 -15.24
N TYR A 166 2.91 -6.95 -15.58
CA TYR A 166 2.80 -8.19 -14.82
C TYR A 166 4.09 -9.02 -14.90
N ALA A 167 4.78 -9.04 -16.04
CA ALA A 167 6.09 -9.68 -16.16
C ALA A 167 7.12 -9.07 -15.21
N LEU A 168 7.16 -7.73 -15.07
CA LEU A 168 8.01 -7.04 -14.09
C LEU A 168 7.61 -7.35 -12.64
N TRP A 169 6.30 -7.36 -12.35
CA TRP A 169 5.80 -7.78 -11.04
C TRP A 169 6.22 -9.21 -10.68
N GLY A 170 6.27 -10.11 -11.67
CA GLY A 170 6.78 -11.46 -11.50
C GLY A 170 8.22 -11.49 -10.98
N ILE A 171 9.12 -10.70 -11.56
CA ILE A 171 10.50 -10.58 -11.07
C ILE A 171 10.53 -10.02 -9.64
N ASP A 172 9.75 -8.97 -9.38
CA ASP A 172 9.62 -8.37 -8.04
C ASP A 172 9.18 -9.41 -6.99
N SER A 173 8.23 -10.29 -7.36
CA SER A 173 7.79 -11.42 -6.54
C SER A 173 8.89 -12.47 -6.36
N ALA A 174 9.59 -12.86 -7.44
CA ALA A 174 10.72 -13.80 -7.38
C ALA A 174 11.84 -13.31 -6.44
N LEU A 175 12.17 -12.02 -6.48
CA LEU A 175 13.18 -11.41 -5.62
C LEU A 175 12.77 -11.46 -4.15
N THR A 176 11.50 -11.19 -3.85
CA THR A 176 10.95 -11.30 -2.48
C THR A 176 10.98 -12.75 -1.98
N ALA A 177 10.67 -13.70 -2.87
CA ALA A 177 10.76 -15.13 -2.59
C ALA A 177 12.20 -15.69 -2.64
N LYS A 178 13.21 -14.85 -2.93
CA LYS A 178 14.63 -15.24 -3.08
C LYS A 178 14.87 -16.35 -4.13
N ARG A 179 14.16 -16.30 -5.25
CA ARG A 179 14.20 -17.28 -6.35
C ARG A 179 15.07 -16.88 -7.54
N VAL A 180 15.45 -15.61 -7.63
CA VAL A 180 16.23 -15.09 -8.76
C VAL A 180 17.66 -15.64 -8.72
N THR A 181 18.10 -16.27 -9.81
CA THR A 181 19.49 -16.68 -10.00
C THR A 181 20.32 -15.53 -10.59
N PRO A 182 21.66 -15.54 -10.43
CA PRO A 182 22.54 -14.55 -11.07
C PRO A 182 22.38 -14.50 -12.61
N GLU A 183 22.20 -15.64 -13.25
CA GLU A 183 22.03 -15.74 -14.71
C GLU A 183 20.72 -15.08 -15.17
N PHE A 184 19.62 -15.32 -14.44
CA PHE A 184 18.36 -14.65 -14.70
C PHE A 184 18.49 -13.14 -14.47
N ALA A 185 19.12 -12.72 -13.36
CA ALA A 185 19.28 -11.31 -13.04
C ALA A 185 20.03 -10.56 -14.14
N VAL A 186 21.18 -11.08 -14.58
CA VAL A 186 21.97 -10.49 -15.67
C VAL A 186 21.18 -10.48 -16.97
N GLY A 187 20.55 -11.60 -17.34
CA GLY A 187 19.82 -11.72 -18.61
C GLY A 187 18.55 -10.87 -18.67
N ALA A 188 17.86 -10.65 -17.55
CA ALA A 188 16.66 -9.84 -17.49
C ALA A 188 16.97 -8.33 -17.44
N LEU A 189 18.08 -7.95 -16.80
CA LEU A 189 18.36 -6.54 -16.49
C LEU A 189 18.47 -5.66 -17.73
N ASP A 190 19.08 -6.12 -18.82
CA ASP A 190 19.16 -5.34 -20.07
C ASP A 190 17.76 -4.93 -20.55
N ARG A 191 16.83 -5.89 -20.57
CA ARG A 191 15.44 -5.64 -20.94
C ARG A 191 14.73 -4.73 -19.94
N VAL A 192 15.01 -4.87 -18.65
CA VAL A 192 14.44 -3.99 -17.63
C VAL A 192 14.93 -2.55 -17.81
N ILE A 193 16.21 -2.33 -18.12
CA ILE A 193 16.77 -1.00 -18.38
C ILE A 193 16.19 -0.38 -19.66
N GLU A 194 15.95 -1.15 -20.71
CA GLU A 194 15.22 -0.67 -21.89
C GLU A 194 13.82 -0.15 -21.52
N LEU A 195 13.11 -0.84 -20.62
CA LEU A 195 11.78 -0.44 -20.16
C LEU A 195 11.80 0.80 -19.25
N VAL A 196 12.96 1.15 -18.67
CA VAL A 196 13.12 2.42 -17.95
C VAL A 196 13.06 3.62 -18.90
N ASP A 197 13.50 3.44 -20.15
CA ASP A 197 13.42 4.46 -21.20
C ASP A 197 12.10 4.44 -21.97
N HIS A 198 11.12 3.65 -21.54
CA HIS A 198 9.86 3.47 -22.25
C HIS A 198 9.16 4.82 -22.48
N SER A 199 8.95 5.14 -23.76
CA SER A 199 8.35 6.40 -24.20
C SER A 199 6.82 6.38 -24.18
N GLY A 200 6.21 5.27 -23.76
CA GLY A 200 4.77 5.11 -23.67
C GLY A 200 4.13 6.11 -22.68
N SER A 201 2.82 6.31 -22.85
CA SER A 201 2.02 7.10 -21.91
C SER A 201 1.94 6.45 -20.53
N ASP A 202 2.12 5.12 -20.44
CA ASP A 202 2.01 4.40 -19.18
C ASP A 202 3.24 4.62 -18.28
N SER A 203 2.98 5.39 -17.25
CA SER A 203 3.91 5.79 -16.23
C SER A 203 4.21 4.66 -15.22
N ASP A 204 3.37 3.61 -15.18
CA ASP A 204 3.53 2.46 -14.29
C ASP A 204 4.61 1.48 -14.75
N ILE A 205 4.81 1.31 -16.06
CA ILE A 205 5.89 0.44 -16.58
C ILE A 205 7.24 0.99 -16.15
N VAL A 206 7.48 2.29 -16.36
CA VAL A 206 8.75 2.93 -15.98
C VAL A 206 8.99 2.82 -14.48
N ARG A 207 7.94 3.02 -13.67
CA ARG A 207 7.99 2.83 -12.21
C ARG A 207 8.38 1.41 -11.84
N ALA A 208 7.73 0.41 -12.43
CA ALA A 208 7.99 -0.99 -12.16
C ALA A 208 9.39 -1.40 -12.63
N ALA A 209 9.82 -0.94 -13.79
CA ALA A 209 11.14 -1.21 -14.36
C ALA A 209 12.26 -0.61 -13.50
N ALA A 210 12.14 0.65 -13.08
CA ALA A 210 13.11 1.29 -12.19
C ALA A 210 13.24 0.54 -10.85
N LYS A 211 12.10 0.14 -10.25
CA LYS A 211 12.07 -0.68 -9.03
C LYS A 211 12.79 -2.01 -9.24
N VAL A 212 12.44 -2.75 -10.29
CA VAL A 212 13.02 -4.07 -10.58
C VAL A 212 14.52 -3.96 -10.88
N ALA A 213 14.96 -2.97 -11.66
CA ALA A 213 16.37 -2.73 -11.94
C ALA A 213 17.17 -2.52 -10.64
N ALA A 214 16.67 -1.64 -9.76
CA ALA A 214 17.30 -1.34 -8.47
C ALA A 214 17.40 -2.57 -7.56
N ARG A 215 16.45 -3.51 -7.63
CA ARG A 215 16.47 -4.74 -6.83
C ARG A 215 17.30 -5.87 -7.44
N LEU A 216 17.37 -5.96 -8.78
CA LEU A 216 18.13 -6.99 -9.49
C LEU A 216 19.65 -6.77 -9.34
N ASP A 217 20.09 -5.53 -9.59
CA ASP A 217 21.50 -5.14 -9.50
C ASP A 217 21.58 -3.65 -9.13
N PRO A 218 21.70 -3.32 -7.83
CA PRO A 218 21.79 -1.95 -7.35
C PRO A 218 22.95 -1.16 -7.96
N ALA A 219 24.10 -1.80 -8.19
CA ALA A 219 25.31 -1.14 -8.69
C ALA A 219 25.18 -0.76 -10.17
N ARG A 220 24.63 -1.68 -10.97
CA ARG A 220 24.35 -1.41 -12.38
C ARG A 220 23.19 -0.42 -12.53
N ALA A 221 22.13 -0.54 -11.72
CA ALA A 221 21.04 0.41 -11.69
C ALA A 221 21.52 1.84 -11.36
N LEU A 222 22.41 2.00 -10.38
CA LEU A 222 23.03 3.31 -10.07
C LEU A 222 23.71 3.91 -11.30
N THR A 223 24.53 3.12 -11.99
CA THR A 223 25.26 3.56 -13.18
C THR A 223 24.31 4.00 -14.29
N GLU A 224 23.26 3.22 -14.54
CA GLU A 224 22.25 3.52 -15.55
C GLU A 224 21.38 4.73 -15.18
N PHE A 225 21.03 4.89 -13.91
CA PHE A 225 20.23 6.02 -13.42
C PHE A 225 21.00 7.33 -13.47
N LEU A 226 22.32 7.30 -13.25
CA LEU A 226 23.22 8.48 -13.32
C LEU A 226 23.61 8.89 -14.74
N ASN A 227 23.20 8.12 -15.75
CA ASN A 227 23.41 8.47 -17.16
C ASN A 227 22.85 9.88 -17.44
N LEU A 228 23.60 10.70 -18.17
CA LEU A 228 23.25 12.10 -18.47
C LEU A 228 21.87 12.26 -19.14
N LYS A 229 21.41 11.26 -19.90
CA LYS A 229 20.08 11.27 -20.51
C LYS A 229 18.96 11.14 -19.48
N ARG A 230 19.22 10.47 -18.36
CA ARG A 230 18.22 10.10 -17.34
C ARG A 230 18.31 10.99 -16.09
N PHE A 231 19.52 11.37 -15.68
CA PHE A 231 19.79 12.17 -14.48
C PHE A 231 19.83 13.67 -14.79
N THR A 232 18.69 14.23 -15.18
CA THR A 232 18.55 15.65 -15.53
C THR A 232 17.14 16.14 -15.23
N ALA A 233 16.99 17.43 -14.88
CA ALA A 233 15.70 18.05 -14.64
C ALA A 233 14.74 17.98 -15.86
N ASN A 234 15.27 17.76 -17.06
CA ASN A 234 14.47 17.63 -18.29
C ASN A 234 13.86 16.24 -18.49
N ASN A 235 14.28 15.23 -17.72
CA ASN A 235 13.70 13.90 -17.82
C ASN A 235 12.37 13.84 -17.06
N PRO A 236 11.21 13.69 -17.75
CA PRO A 236 9.90 13.62 -17.09
C PRO A 236 9.73 12.37 -16.21
N ARG A 237 10.61 11.39 -16.35
CA ARG A 237 10.62 10.12 -15.60
C ARG A 237 11.64 10.09 -14.47
N LEU A 238 12.42 11.16 -14.29
CA LEU A 238 13.48 11.25 -13.28
C LEU A 238 12.99 10.81 -11.90
N TYR A 239 11.79 11.24 -11.51
CA TYR A 239 11.25 10.97 -10.19
C TYR A 239 11.09 9.47 -9.89
N TYR A 240 10.82 8.62 -10.90
CA TYR A 240 10.73 7.16 -10.71
C TYR A 240 12.08 6.54 -10.38
N LEU A 241 13.15 7.04 -11.01
CA LEU A 241 14.52 6.60 -10.77
C LEU A 241 14.95 6.99 -9.37
N LEU A 242 14.67 8.24 -8.97
CA LEU A 242 14.96 8.75 -7.63
C LEU A 242 14.16 8.01 -6.55
N LYS A 243 12.89 7.71 -6.83
CA LYS A 243 12.04 6.88 -5.97
C LYS A 243 12.65 5.49 -5.77
N ALA A 244 12.97 4.80 -6.86
CA ALA A 244 13.57 3.47 -6.81
C ALA A 244 14.91 3.49 -6.06
N ALA A 245 15.74 4.50 -6.28
CA ALA A 245 16.99 4.66 -5.55
C ALA A 245 16.77 4.85 -4.04
N ASN A 246 15.77 5.64 -3.65
CA ASN A 246 15.45 5.86 -2.24
C ASN A 246 14.78 4.65 -1.55
N GLU A 247 13.95 3.89 -2.26
CA GLU A 247 13.27 2.70 -1.72
C GLU A 247 14.19 1.48 -1.59
N HIS A 248 15.31 1.48 -2.31
CA HIS A 248 16.28 0.39 -2.34
C HIS A 248 17.68 0.81 -1.88
N ASP A 249 17.76 1.90 -1.12
CA ASP A 249 18.98 2.40 -0.46
C ASP A 249 20.20 2.56 -1.41
N ILE A 250 19.93 2.89 -2.68
CA ILE A 250 20.97 3.25 -3.64
C ILE A 250 21.43 4.68 -3.34
N GLN A 251 22.67 4.80 -2.89
CA GLN A 251 23.27 6.09 -2.56
C GLN A 251 23.71 6.83 -3.83
N LEU A 252 23.10 8.00 -4.05
CA LEU A 252 23.48 8.88 -5.15
C LEU A 252 24.64 9.81 -4.72
N PRO A 253 25.60 10.13 -5.61
CA PRO A 253 26.69 11.05 -5.29
C PRO A 253 26.18 12.44 -4.83
N PRO A 254 26.57 12.91 -3.63
CA PRO A 254 26.04 14.16 -3.05
C PRO A 254 26.21 15.42 -3.91
N ASP A 255 27.31 15.51 -4.64
CA ASP A 255 27.64 16.60 -5.57
C ASP A 255 26.63 16.63 -6.74
N ARG A 256 26.37 15.47 -7.33
CA ARG A 256 25.38 15.31 -8.42
C ARG A 256 23.97 15.58 -7.93
N VAL A 257 23.63 15.12 -6.73
CA VAL A 257 22.33 15.38 -6.08
C VAL A 257 22.11 16.88 -5.88
N SER A 258 23.11 17.59 -5.34
CA SER A 258 23.02 19.02 -5.07
C SER A 258 22.88 19.85 -6.36
N LEU A 259 23.62 19.49 -7.42
CA LEU A 259 23.49 20.14 -8.73
C LEU A 259 22.08 19.96 -9.31
N LEU A 260 21.56 18.72 -9.30
CA LEU A 260 20.23 18.43 -9.83
C LEU A 260 19.11 19.10 -9.02
N LEU A 261 19.29 19.24 -7.70
CA LEU A 261 18.36 19.97 -6.83
C LEU A 261 18.20 21.43 -7.29
N ILE A 262 19.31 22.09 -7.62
CA ILE A 262 19.33 23.45 -8.16
C ILE A 262 18.63 23.52 -9.52
N GLU A 263 18.92 22.57 -10.43
CA GLU A 263 18.28 22.49 -11.75
C GLU A 263 16.75 22.33 -11.66
N LEU A 264 16.26 21.60 -10.65
CA LEU A 264 14.83 21.35 -10.45
C LEU A 264 14.07 22.50 -9.81
N ARG A 265 14.76 23.50 -9.24
CA ARG A 265 14.11 24.63 -8.53
C ARG A 265 12.99 25.31 -9.35
N PRO A 266 13.14 25.61 -10.65
CA PRO A 266 12.06 26.21 -11.45
C PRO A 266 10.81 25.33 -11.57
N LYS A 267 10.93 24.02 -11.29
CA LYS A 267 9.85 23.01 -11.37
C LYS A 267 9.28 22.66 -10.00
N ALA A 268 9.61 23.40 -8.94
CA ALA A 268 9.20 23.09 -7.57
C ALA A 268 7.67 23.04 -7.37
N ASP A 269 6.92 23.82 -8.14
CA ASP A 269 5.45 23.80 -8.11
C ASP A 269 4.83 22.62 -8.86
N GLU A 270 5.57 21.99 -9.77
CA GLU A 270 5.10 20.87 -10.59
C GLU A 270 5.09 19.57 -9.78
N TYR A 271 4.10 18.72 -10.02
CA TYR A 271 3.97 17.44 -9.31
C TYR A 271 5.26 16.59 -9.35
N PHE A 272 5.77 16.31 -10.56
CA PHE A 272 6.98 15.49 -10.72
C PHE A 272 8.25 16.21 -10.26
N GLY A 273 8.32 17.54 -10.44
CA GLY A 273 9.45 18.35 -9.98
C GLY A 273 9.57 18.36 -8.45
N GLY A 274 8.48 18.64 -7.74
CA GLY A 274 8.44 18.59 -6.28
C GLY A 274 8.71 17.19 -5.71
N CYS A 275 8.19 16.14 -6.35
CA CYS A 275 8.53 14.75 -5.98
C CYS A 275 10.03 14.48 -6.11
N ALA A 276 10.63 14.87 -7.23
CA ALA A 276 12.06 14.67 -7.48
C ALA A 276 12.93 15.44 -6.47
N ILE A 277 12.60 16.70 -6.20
CA ILE A 277 13.24 17.52 -5.15
C ILE A 277 13.18 16.81 -3.80
N GLY A 278 12.01 16.29 -3.42
CA GLY A 278 11.83 15.57 -2.16
C GLY A 278 12.75 14.34 -2.04
N TYR A 279 12.83 13.51 -3.08
CA TYR A 279 13.72 12.33 -3.07
C TYR A 279 15.21 12.69 -3.03
N LEU A 280 15.62 13.79 -3.66
CA LEU A 280 16.99 14.27 -3.59
C LEU A 280 17.33 14.79 -2.18
N LEU A 281 16.39 15.47 -1.54
CA LEU A 281 16.58 15.94 -0.18
C LEU A 281 16.76 14.79 0.82
N LEU A 282 15.97 13.74 0.69
CA LEU A 282 16.11 12.54 1.52
C LEU A 282 17.45 11.84 1.32
N GLN A 283 18.00 11.84 0.09
CA GLN A 283 19.36 11.31 -0.19
C GLN A 283 20.44 12.08 0.58
N LEU A 284 20.39 13.41 0.57
CA LEU A 284 21.34 14.24 1.32
C LEU A 284 21.21 14.01 2.83
N ALA A 285 19.98 13.95 3.36
CA ALA A 285 19.73 13.75 4.77
C ALA A 285 20.21 12.38 5.28
N ARG A 286 19.95 11.29 4.55
CA ARG A 286 20.40 9.94 4.90
C ARG A 286 21.93 9.82 4.89
N GLN A 287 22.59 10.50 3.96
CA GLN A 287 24.04 10.57 3.87
C GLN A 287 24.66 11.57 4.86
N LYS A 288 23.85 12.34 5.60
CA LYS A 288 24.26 13.34 6.59
C LYS A 288 25.29 14.34 6.03
N THR A 289 25.05 14.82 4.81
CA THR A 289 25.93 15.83 4.20
C THR A 289 25.84 17.15 4.96
N ASP A 290 26.92 17.92 5.00
CA ASP A 290 26.99 19.18 5.76
C ASP A 290 25.88 20.18 5.38
N ASP A 291 25.52 20.20 4.09
CA ASP A 291 24.49 21.09 3.53
C ASP A 291 23.06 20.54 3.65
N ALA A 292 22.84 19.28 4.07
CA ALA A 292 21.52 18.64 4.06
C ALA A 292 20.47 19.43 4.87
N ARG A 293 20.87 19.94 6.05
CA ARG A 293 20.00 20.76 6.91
C ARG A 293 19.61 22.06 6.22
N ARG A 294 20.58 22.78 5.66
CA ARG A 294 20.35 24.03 4.92
C ARG A 294 19.33 23.80 3.81
N TRP A 295 19.53 22.75 3.00
CA TRP A 295 18.58 22.42 1.94
C TRP A 295 17.18 22.14 2.48
N ALA A 296 17.04 21.35 3.55
CA ALA A 296 15.73 21.01 4.11
C ALA A 296 14.98 22.25 4.65
N GLU A 297 15.69 23.23 5.18
CA GLU A 297 15.11 24.47 5.70
C GLU A 297 14.71 25.43 4.56
N GLU A 298 15.48 25.48 3.47
CA GLU A 298 15.27 26.45 2.37
C GLU A 298 14.23 26.00 1.34
N VAL A 299 14.14 24.71 1.02
CA VAL A 299 13.35 24.21 -0.14
C VAL A 299 11.86 24.54 -0.06
N ASN A 300 11.31 24.68 1.15
CA ASN A 300 9.91 25.06 1.34
C ASN A 300 9.58 26.42 0.73
N SER A 301 10.56 27.31 0.60
CA SER A 301 10.40 28.62 -0.04
C SER A 301 10.37 28.59 -1.57
N TRP A 302 10.66 27.43 -2.18
CA TRP A 302 10.77 27.32 -3.65
C TRP A 302 9.44 27.09 -4.34
N SER A 303 8.43 26.63 -3.59
CA SER A 303 7.09 26.35 -4.09
C SER A 303 6.05 27.25 -3.44
N ARG A 304 4.99 27.55 -4.18
CA ARG A 304 3.81 28.23 -3.61
C ARG A 304 3.09 27.29 -2.64
N PRO A 305 2.55 27.81 -1.51
CA PRO A 305 1.69 27.02 -0.63
C PRO A 305 0.54 26.37 -1.39
N GLY A 306 0.36 25.07 -1.18
CA GLY A 306 -0.71 24.28 -1.82
C GLY A 306 -0.47 23.88 -3.27
N SER A 307 0.69 24.22 -3.88
CA SER A 307 1.02 23.74 -5.23
C SER A 307 1.20 22.22 -5.25
N ALA A 308 1.06 21.62 -6.45
CA ALA A 308 1.12 20.16 -6.60
C ALA A 308 2.47 19.59 -6.12
N GLY A 309 3.58 20.28 -6.44
CA GLY A 309 4.91 19.91 -5.96
C GLY A 309 5.20 20.32 -4.51
N GLY A 310 4.68 21.46 -4.06
CA GLY A 310 4.98 22.02 -2.74
C GLY A 310 4.58 21.13 -1.56
N LYS A 311 3.50 20.35 -1.70
CA LYS A 311 3.09 19.35 -0.69
C LYS A 311 4.17 18.27 -0.48
N TYR A 312 4.74 17.76 -1.58
CA TYR A 312 5.81 16.75 -1.53
C TYR A 312 7.11 17.33 -0.99
N ILE A 313 7.45 18.55 -1.37
CA ILE A 313 8.62 19.27 -0.83
C ILE A 313 8.48 19.45 0.68
N SER A 314 7.33 19.93 1.15
CA SER A 314 7.07 20.17 2.58
C SER A 314 7.20 18.90 3.41
N ARG A 315 6.65 17.79 2.92
CA ARG A 315 6.78 16.49 3.57
C ARG A 315 8.23 16.00 3.60
N ALA A 316 8.90 16.01 2.46
CA ALA A 316 10.29 15.59 2.38
C ALA A 316 11.22 16.46 3.23
N ALA A 317 10.95 17.76 3.35
CA ALA A 317 11.70 18.67 4.21
C ALA A 317 11.55 18.31 5.70
N ALA A 318 10.32 18.07 6.16
CA ALA A 318 10.07 17.62 7.52
C ALA A 318 10.74 16.27 7.80
N ASP A 319 10.62 15.32 6.87
CA ASP A 319 11.20 13.98 6.99
C ASP A 319 12.75 14.03 6.95
N ALA A 320 13.34 14.88 6.11
CA ALA A 320 14.78 15.09 6.07
C ALA A 320 15.34 15.65 7.38
N LEU A 321 14.66 16.63 7.98
CA LEU A 321 15.02 17.14 9.31
C LEU A 321 14.87 16.06 10.39
N ALA A 322 13.85 15.20 10.29
CA ALA A 322 13.66 14.07 11.19
C ALA A 322 14.82 13.09 11.13
N LEU A 323 15.23 12.69 9.92
CA LEU A 323 16.39 11.83 9.69
C LEU A 323 17.67 12.44 10.28
N LEU A 324 17.90 13.74 10.07
CA LEU A 324 19.06 14.46 10.62
C LEU A 324 19.02 14.56 12.15
N ASN A 325 17.84 14.49 12.77
CA ASN A 325 17.65 14.49 14.22
C ASN A 325 17.67 13.07 14.84
N GLY A 326 17.87 12.02 14.02
CA GLY A 326 17.88 10.62 14.45
C GLY A 326 16.50 10.01 14.63
N ILE A 327 15.48 10.57 13.97
CA ILE A 327 14.09 10.10 13.98
C ILE A 327 13.82 9.44 12.63
N ASN A 328 13.90 8.11 12.55
CA ASN A 328 13.67 7.40 11.29
C ASN A 328 12.18 7.20 10.98
N ASN A 329 11.41 6.77 11.98
CA ASN A 329 9.97 6.59 11.86
C ASN A 329 9.28 6.86 13.21
N PRO A 330 8.77 8.09 13.43
CA PRO A 330 8.18 8.46 14.71
C PRO A 330 6.94 7.63 15.04
N THR A 331 6.14 7.26 14.03
CA THR A 331 4.99 6.36 14.21
C THR A 331 5.42 4.99 14.70
N SER A 332 6.47 4.38 14.13
CA SER A 332 6.96 3.07 14.59
C SER A 332 7.49 3.10 16.01
N VAL A 333 8.14 4.19 16.44
CA VAL A 333 8.60 4.34 17.84
C VAL A 333 7.40 4.30 18.80
N VAL A 334 6.37 5.08 18.49
CA VAL A 334 5.14 5.15 19.30
C VAL A 334 4.40 3.81 19.32
N LEU A 335 4.23 3.16 18.16
CA LEU A 335 3.52 1.87 18.06
C LEU A 335 4.25 0.76 18.82
N ARG A 336 5.58 0.64 18.71
CA ARG A 336 6.36 -0.33 19.49
C ARG A 336 6.22 -0.12 20.99
N ARG A 337 6.18 1.14 21.43
CA ARG A 337 5.94 1.45 22.84
C ARG A 337 4.55 0.99 23.26
N LEU A 338 3.51 1.30 22.47
CA LEU A 338 2.14 0.85 22.71
C LEU A 338 1.98 -0.67 22.72
N GLU A 339 2.69 -1.41 21.87
CA GLU A 339 2.70 -2.89 21.91
C GLU A 339 3.19 -3.41 23.27
N THR A 340 4.11 -2.69 23.90
CA THR A 340 4.69 -3.03 25.20
C THR A 340 3.79 -2.63 26.36
N VAL A 341 3.31 -1.39 26.38
CA VAL A 341 2.54 -0.85 27.52
C VAL A 341 1.04 -1.12 27.42
N ARG A 342 0.53 -1.37 26.21
CA ARG A 342 -0.88 -1.65 25.84
C ARG A 342 -1.91 -0.62 26.31
N ASP A 343 -1.43 0.56 26.69
CA ASP A 343 -2.25 1.66 27.17
C ASP A 343 -1.64 2.99 26.70
N VAL A 344 -2.47 3.82 26.08
CA VAL A 344 -2.08 5.16 25.60
C VAL A 344 -1.68 6.06 26.77
N ASP A 345 -2.19 5.81 27.98
CA ASP A 345 -1.93 6.59 29.19
C ASP A 345 -0.49 6.41 29.70
N LEU A 346 0.15 5.32 29.27
CA LEU A 346 1.53 4.99 29.62
C LEU A 346 2.54 5.50 28.57
N LEU A 347 2.08 6.22 27.54
CA LEU A 347 2.93 6.99 26.65
C LEU A 347 3.38 8.31 27.29
N THR A 348 4.52 8.84 26.85
CA THR A 348 4.87 10.23 27.19
C THR A 348 3.87 11.21 26.57
N ALA A 349 3.72 12.40 27.14
CA ALA A 349 2.74 13.38 26.64
C ALA A 349 2.91 13.69 25.14
N PRO A 350 4.13 13.90 24.59
CA PRO A 350 4.32 14.07 23.15
C PRO A 350 3.92 12.82 22.34
N GLN A 351 4.29 11.62 22.78
CA GLN A 351 3.92 10.39 22.09
C GLN A 351 2.41 10.15 22.10
N SER A 352 1.72 10.46 23.20
CA SER A 352 0.25 10.36 23.27
C SER A 352 -0.42 11.36 22.34
N ALA A 353 0.01 12.62 22.31
CA ALA A 353 -0.55 13.62 21.39
C ALA A 353 -0.33 13.22 19.93
N TYR A 354 0.88 12.75 19.61
CA TYR A 354 1.21 12.23 18.29
C TYR A 354 0.32 11.03 17.91
N TYR A 355 0.23 10.01 18.77
CA TYR A 355 -0.55 8.79 18.50
C TYR A 355 -2.01 9.10 18.22
N VAL A 356 -2.65 9.89 19.09
CA VAL A 356 -4.08 10.18 19.00
C VAL A 356 -4.41 10.96 17.73
N ALA A 357 -3.57 11.93 17.35
CA ALA A 357 -3.76 12.66 16.10
C ALA A 357 -3.52 11.75 14.88
N TRP A 358 -2.47 10.93 14.90
CA TRP A 358 -2.15 9.99 13.83
C TRP A 358 -3.24 8.94 13.60
N ILE A 359 -3.75 8.29 14.66
CA ILE A 359 -4.75 7.23 14.52
C ILE A 359 -6.10 7.78 14.08
N LEU A 360 -6.50 8.98 14.55
CA LEU A 360 -7.70 9.64 14.05
C LEU A 360 -7.56 9.95 12.57
N ASP A 361 -6.45 10.56 12.16
CA ASP A 361 -6.20 10.90 10.75
C ASP A 361 -6.25 9.66 9.85
N ALA A 362 -5.62 8.56 10.27
CA ALA A 362 -5.63 7.29 9.55
C ALA A 362 -7.04 6.71 9.39
N GLU A 363 -7.86 6.76 10.45
CA GLU A 363 -9.23 6.25 10.43
C GLU A 363 -10.15 7.13 9.58
N VAL A 364 -10.05 8.45 9.72
CA VAL A 364 -10.84 9.40 8.93
C VAL A 364 -10.47 9.25 7.45
N CYS A 365 -9.20 9.21 7.09
CA CYS A 365 -8.76 9.03 5.70
C CYS A 365 -9.16 7.69 5.08
N ASN A 366 -9.44 6.67 5.89
CA ASN A 366 -9.83 5.35 5.41
C ASN A 366 -11.36 5.19 5.31
N GLY A 367 -12.14 5.69 6.27
CA GLY A 367 -13.60 5.51 6.30
C GLY A 367 -14.40 6.64 6.97
N GLY A 368 -13.79 7.80 7.17
CA GLY A 368 -14.40 8.96 7.79
C GLY A 368 -14.55 8.85 9.31
N PHE A 369 -15.15 9.88 9.91
CA PHE A 369 -15.37 9.93 11.36
C PHE A 369 -16.19 8.75 11.90
N ALA A 370 -17.14 8.23 11.12
CA ALA A 370 -17.91 7.07 11.51
C ALA A 370 -17.02 5.83 11.73
N GLN A 371 -15.97 5.66 10.91
CA GLN A 371 -15.01 4.58 11.08
C GLN A 371 -14.17 4.78 12.34
N TYR A 372 -13.66 5.99 12.55
CA TYR A 372 -12.93 6.34 13.77
C TYR A 372 -13.73 6.02 15.04
N PHE A 373 -15.00 6.45 15.10
CA PHE A 373 -15.83 6.24 16.28
C PHE A 373 -16.32 4.79 16.44
N VAL A 374 -16.53 4.01 15.37
CA VAL A 374 -16.97 2.61 15.52
C VAL A 374 -15.80 1.66 15.85
N ASN A 375 -14.57 2.02 15.49
CA ASN A 375 -13.38 1.23 15.79
C ASN A 375 -12.88 1.47 17.22
N SER A 376 -11.96 0.62 17.68
CA SER A 376 -11.27 0.79 18.97
C SER A 376 -10.43 2.07 19.02
N SER A 377 -10.00 2.59 17.87
CA SER A 377 -9.37 3.92 17.75
C SER A 377 -10.20 5.03 18.41
N GLY A 378 -11.53 4.90 18.40
CA GLY A 378 -12.47 5.81 19.05
C GLY A 378 -12.37 5.88 20.57
N ASP A 379 -11.68 4.94 21.22
CA ASP A 379 -11.41 4.97 22.67
C ASP A 379 -10.58 6.23 23.04
N THR A 380 -9.83 6.77 22.07
CA THR A 380 -9.02 7.98 22.22
C THR A 380 -9.78 9.29 21.95
N ALA A 381 -11.08 9.24 21.62
CA ALA A 381 -11.86 10.40 21.20
C ALA A 381 -11.90 11.55 22.21
N GLY A 382 -11.84 11.25 23.51
CA GLY A 382 -11.76 12.27 24.57
C GLY A 382 -10.50 13.15 24.51
N ARG A 383 -9.45 12.71 23.82
CA ARG A 383 -8.17 13.43 23.68
C ARG A 383 -7.94 14.01 22.29
N ALA A 384 -8.81 13.68 21.34
CA ALA A 384 -8.61 13.97 19.93
C ALA A 384 -8.44 15.46 19.65
N VAL A 385 -9.32 16.31 20.21
CA VAL A 385 -9.24 17.77 20.01
C VAL A 385 -7.91 18.33 20.51
N SER A 386 -7.53 18.02 21.76
CA SER A 386 -6.28 18.51 22.35
C SER A 386 -5.04 17.98 21.62
N ALA A 387 -5.10 16.76 21.07
CA ALA A 387 -4.00 16.19 20.30
C ALA A 387 -3.74 17.01 19.03
N PHE A 388 -4.77 17.34 18.25
CA PHE A 388 -4.65 18.19 17.06
C PHE A 388 -4.21 19.61 17.39
N GLU A 389 -4.67 20.18 18.51
CA GLU A 389 -4.19 21.48 19.00
C GLU A 389 -2.70 21.43 19.37
N THR A 390 -2.27 20.36 20.04
CA THR A 390 -0.88 20.17 20.50
C THR A 390 0.10 20.04 19.33
N ILE A 391 -0.28 19.33 18.26
CA ILE A 391 0.54 19.24 17.04
C ILE A 391 0.42 20.49 16.14
N GLY A 392 -0.32 21.51 16.58
CA GLY A 392 -0.48 22.77 15.86
C GLY A 392 -1.33 22.67 14.59
N SER A 393 -2.24 21.69 14.50
CA SER A 393 -3.17 21.54 13.38
C SER A 393 -4.58 22.03 13.76
N LEU A 394 -4.71 23.35 13.82
CA LEU A 394 -5.88 24.01 14.39
C LEU A 394 -7.14 23.88 13.51
N GLY A 395 -6.96 23.79 12.18
CA GLY A 395 -8.06 23.59 11.24
C GLY A 395 -8.76 22.25 11.48
N HIS A 396 -7.98 21.17 11.55
CA HIS A 396 -8.49 19.84 11.88
C HIS A 396 -9.05 19.78 13.31
N ALA A 397 -8.39 20.41 14.30
CA ALA A 397 -8.90 20.45 15.67
C ALA A 397 -10.33 21.03 15.76
N ALA A 398 -10.63 22.08 14.99
CA ALA A 398 -11.97 22.67 14.95
C ALA A 398 -13.03 21.71 14.40
N ILE A 399 -12.69 20.93 13.39
CA ILE A 399 -13.57 19.92 12.77
C ILE A 399 -13.77 18.74 13.71
N VAL A 400 -12.68 18.21 14.29
CA VAL A 400 -12.73 17.12 15.27
C VAL A 400 -13.60 17.51 16.46
N ARG A 401 -13.52 18.76 16.95
CA ARG A 401 -14.37 19.26 18.04
C ARG A 401 -15.85 19.22 17.69
N ARG A 402 -16.22 19.57 16.45
CA ARG A 402 -17.60 19.48 15.95
C ARG A 402 -18.05 18.02 15.82
N ALA A 403 -17.18 17.12 15.35
CA ALA A 403 -17.49 15.70 15.24
C ALA A 403 -17.75 15.06 16.61
N VAL A 404 -16.91 15.37 17.60
CA VAL A 404 -17.09 14.94 19.00
C VAL A 404 -18.39 15.48 19.60
N ALA A 405 -18.77 16.72 19.29
CA ALA A 405 -19.99 17.33 19.79
C ALA A 405 -21.29 16.67 19.28
N LEU A 406 -21.24 15.86 18.21
CA LEU A 406 -22.41 15.10 17.71
C LEU A 406 -22.92 14.07 18.73
N PHE A 407 -22.09 13.66 19.68
CA PHE A 407 -22.45 12.75 20.78
C PHE A 407 -23.09 13.48 21.97
N GLY A 408 -23.21 14.81 21.92
CA GLY A 408 -23.75 15.64 22.99
C GLY A 408 -22.69 16.09 24.00
N LYS A 409 -23.14 16.65 25.13
CA LYS A 409 -22.26 17.31 26.12
C LYS A 409 -21.20 16.40 26.73
N GLN A 410 -21.48 15.10 26.83
CA GLN A 410 -20.57 14.11 27.41
C GLN A 410 -19.54 13.62 26.38
N GLY A 411 -19.73 13.90 25.09
CA GLY A 411 -18.92 13.35 24.03
C GLY A 411 -19.14 11.84 23.82
N PRO A 412 -18.36 11.22 22.92
CA PRO A 412 -18.37 9.77 22.70
C PRO A 412 -17.83 9.03 23.92
N ALA A 413 -18.44 7.90 24.26
CA ALA A 413 -17.95 7.04 25.34
C ALA A 413 -16.59 6.42 25.01
N THR A 414 -15.72 6.24 25.99
CA THR A 414 -14.45 5.48 25.82
C THR A 414 -14.73 3.99 25.65
N ASP A 415 -15.73 3.43 26.34
CA ASP A 415 -16.16 2.06 26.12
C ASP A 415 -16.75 1.88 24.72
N ARG A 416 -16.25 0.86 24.01
CA ARG A 416 -16.59 0.64 22.60
C ARG A 416 -18.06 0.23 22.42
N GLU A 417 -18.60 -0.61 23.29
CA GLU A 417 -19.99 -1.07 23.19
C GLU A 417 -20.98 0.06 23.51
N GLU A 418 -20.69 0.88 24.52
CA GLU A 418 -21.51 2.06 24.81
C GLU A 418 -21.47 3.07 23.63
N ARG A 419 -20.29 3.32 23.07
CA ARG A 419 -20.13 4.20 21.90
C ARG A 419 -20.84 3.67 20.66
N HIS A 420 -20.85 2.35 20.48
CA HIS A 420 -21.61 1.65 19.44
C HIS A 420 -23.12 1.88 19.56
N ASP A 421 -23.65 1.87 20.78
CA ASP A 421 -25.04 2.20 21.05
C ASP A 421 -25.33 3.70 20.82
N GLN A 422 -24.40 4.59 21.16
CA GLN A 422 -24.50 6.02 20.85
C GLN A 422 -24.60 6.24 19.33
N LEU A 423 -23.72 5.60 18.54
CA LEU A 423 -23.72 5.67 17.07
C LEU A 423 -25.03 5.12 16.46
N ALA A 424 -25.54 4.00 16.98
CA ALA A 424 -26.80 3.41 16.54
C ALA A 424 -27.99 4.36 16.76
N LYS A 425 -27.97 5.14 17.85
CA LYS A 425 -29.03 6.10 18.23
C LYS A 425 -28.93 7.45 17.49
N MET A 426 -27.83 7.75 16.81
CA MET A 426 -27.71 9.00 16.06
C MET A 426 -28.82 9.12 15.00
N SER A 427 -29.37 10.33 14.87
CA SER A 427 -30.35 10.64 13.83
C SER A 427 -29.70 10.68 12.44
N ALA A 428 -30.51 10.53 11.39
CA ALA A 428 -30.03 10.68 10.01
C ALA A 428 -29.40 12.06 9.75
N LYS A 429 -29.82 13.10 10.49
CA LYS A 429 -29.21 14.44 10.42
C LYS A 429 -27.78 14.43 10.98
N GLN A 430 -27.57 13.79 12.14
CA GLN A 430 -26.23 13.65 12.72
C GLN A 430 -25.33 12.80 11.82
N ASP A 431 -25.85 11.72 11.22
CA ASP A 431 -25.09 10.90 10.28
C ASP A 431 -24.67 11.72 9.03
N ALA A 432 -25.57 12.55 8.49
CA ALA A 432 -25.27 13.44 7.37
C ALA A 432 -24.23 14.50 7.75
N GLU A 433 -24.36 15.09 8.94
CA GLU A 433 -23.41 16.08 9.46
C GLU A 433 -22.03 15.48 9.68
N MET A 434 -21.94 14.26 10.22
CA MET A 434 -20.68 13.53 10.39
C MET A 434 -19.97 13.29 9.06
N ASN A 435 -20.71 12.93 8.01
CA ASN A 435 -20.16 12.76 6.65
C ASN A 435 -19.67 14.10 6.08
N GLN A 436 -20.42 15.17 6.28
CA GLN A 436 -20.01 16.51 5.86
C GLN A 436 -18.71 16.94 6.56
N LEU A 437 -18.59 16.69 7.87
CA LEU A 437 -17.35 16.98 8.62
C LEU A 437 -16.15 16.19 8.09
N ALA A 438 -16.34 14.95 7.65
CA ALA A 438 -15.27 14.19 7.01
C ALA A 438 -14.83 14.83 5.68
N THR A 439 -15.77 15.35 4.88
CA THR A 439 -15.43 16.12 3.68
C THR A 439 -14.67 17.40 4.03
N GLU A 440 -15.16 18.18 4.98
CA GLU A 440 -14.50 19.40 5.45
C GLU A 440 -13.10 19.11 5.99
N TYR A 441 -12.89 17.95 6.62
CA TYR A 441 -11.59 17.51 7.13
C TYR A 441 -10.56 17.40 5.98
N TYR A 442 -10.94 16.84 4.84
CA TYR A 442 -10.07 16.72 3.68
C TYR A 442 -9.73 18.06 2.99
N ASP A 443 -10.60 19.05 3.17
CA ASP A 443 -10.43 20.38 2.56
C ASP A 443 -9.52 21.30 3.39
N VAL A 444 -9.09 20.87 4.60
CA VAL A 444 -8.15 21.63 5.42
C VAL A 444 -6.79 21.70 4.69
N PRO A 445 -6.22 22.91 4.46
CA PRO A 445 -4.96 23.05 3.73
C PRO A 445 -3.72 22.50 4.47
N GLU A 446 -3.82 22.30 5.78
CA GLU A 446 -2.75 21.75 6.61
C GLU A 446 -2.53 20.28 6.26
N ASP A 447 -1.28 19.84 6.16
CA ASP A 447 -0.95 18.42 6.00
C ASP A 447 -0.67 17.82 7.38
N VAL A 448 -1.54 16.91 7.85
CA VAL A 448 -1.42 16.28 9.18
C VAL A 448 -0.12 15.49 9.31
N THR A 449 0.34 14.85 8.23
CA THR A 449 1.62 14.13 8.25
C THR A 449 2.79 15.11 8.47
N VAL A 450 2.79 16.25 7.78
CA VAL A 450 3.81 17.30 7.98
C VAL A 450 3.76 17.85 9.42
N LYS A 451 2.57 18.08 9.96
CA LYS A 451 2.38 18.55 11.34
C LYS A 451 2.93 17.56 12.36
N LEU A 452 2.61 16.28 12.20
CA LEU A 452 3.11 15.19 13.03
C LEU A 452 4.64 15.08 12.97
N THR A 453 5.24 15.07 11.77
CA THR A 453 6.71 14.99 11.62
C THR A 453 7.39 16.21 12.23
N ASN A 454 6.86 17.42 12.04
CA ASN A 454 7.42 18.63 12.65
C ASN A 454 7.29 18.62 14.17
N PHE A 455 6.17 18.12 14.71
CA PHE A 455 6.00 17.94 16.15
C PHE A 455 7.03 16.95 16.71
N ALA A 456 7.26 15.82 16.04
CA ALA A 456 8.30 14.87 16.42
C ALA A 456 9.71 15.50 16.38
N ASN A 457 9.99 16.33 15.38
CA ASN A 457 11.24 17.09 15.29
C ASN A 457 11.46 18.04 16.48
N GLN A 458 10.40 18.73 16.93
CA GLN A 458 10.46 19.65 18.07
C GLN A 458 10.62 18.94 19.42
N HIS A 459 10.26 17.66 19.48
CA HIS A 459 10.30 16.81 20.68
C HIS A 459 11.18 15.57 20.46
N ALA A 460 12.30 15.73 19.76
CA ALA A 460 13.10 14.63 19.22
C ALA A 460 13.53 13.59 20.29
N GLU A 461 13.75 14.02 21.53
CA GLU A 461 14.05 13.16 22.68
C GLU A 461 13.00 12.08 22.97
N HIS A 462 11.76 12.25 22.50
CA HIS A 462 10.67 11.28 22.64
C HIS A 462 10.49 10.36 21.43
N PHE A 463 11.17 10.63 20.31
CA PHE A 463 10.93 9.96 19.03
C PHE A 463 12.20 9.38 18.36
N ARG A 464 13.37 9.49 19.01
CA ARG A 464 14.59 8.82 18.54
C ARG A 464 14.47 7.31 18.69
N ASP A 465 15.10 6.57 17.78
CA ASP A 465 15.16 5.12 17.90
C ASP A 465 15.92 4.69 19.16
N GLY A 466 15.35 3.75 19.92
CA GLY A 466 15.91 3.25 21.18
C GLY A 466 15.39 3.94 22.44
N VAL A 467 14.50 4.93 22.29
CA VAL A 467 13.60 5.45 23.34
C VAL A 467 12.33 4.62 23.37
#